data_AF-R7GNP5-F1
#
_entry.id   AF-R7GNP5-F1
#
_cell.length_a   1.000
_cell.length_b   1.000
_cell.length_c   1.000
_cell.angle_alpha   90.00
_cell.angle_beta   90.00
_cell.angle_gamma   90.00
#
_symmetry.space_group_name_H-M   'P 1'
#
loop_
_entity.id
_entity.type
_entity.pdbx_description
1 polymer ?
#
loop_
_entity_poly.entity_id
_entity_poly.type
_entity_poly.pdbx_seq_one_letter_code
_entity_poly.pdbx_strand_id
1 'polypeptide(L)' 'MKNRTVIINGVSYTCLTDEEYEDLQTVAAYEERKKSKDFKTISFDEFLKDREEKYGVKF' A
#
# COMPACT_ATOMS: atom_id res chain seq x y z
N MET A 1 4.26 -6.27 -26.46
CA MET A 1 4.30 -6.27 -24.99
C MET A 1 3.33 -7.31 -24.48
N LYS A 2 3.69 -8.10 -23.47
CA LYS A 2 2.72 -8.96 -22.78
C LYS A 2 2.08 -8.12 -21.68
N ASN A 3 0.79 -7.86 -21.79
CA ASN A 3 0.06 -7.16 -20.74
C ASN A 3 0.05 -8.05 -19.50
N ARG A 4 0.38 -7.48 -18.34
CA ARG A 4 0.34 -8.19 -17.05
C ARG A 4 -1.04 -8.01 -16.44
N THR A 5 -1.41 -8.92 -15.55
CA THR A 5 -2.69 -8.84 -14.83
C THR A 5 -2.44 -9.00 -13.35
N VAL A 6 -3.08 -8.17 -12.54
CA VAL A 6 -3.06 -8.24 -11.07
C VAL A 6 -4.50 -8.43 -10.58
N ILE A 7 -4.69 -9.34 -9.63
CA ILE A 7 -6.00 -9.59 -9.01
C ILE A 7 -5.98 -9.01 -7.59
N ILE A 8 -6.89 -8.08 -7.31
CA ILE A 8 -7.04 -7.42 -6.02
C ILE A 8 -8.48 -7.62 -5.56
N ASN A 9 -8.68 -8.29 -4.43
CA ASN A 9 -10.02 -8.58 -3.88
C ASN A 9 -11.00 -9.20 -4.90
N GLY A 10 -10.49 -10.06 -5.79
CA GLY A 10 -11.28 -10.74 -6.82
C GLY A 10 -11.52 -9.93 -8.11
N VAL A 11 -11.08 -8.67 -8.16
CA VAL A 11 -11.15 -7.82 -9.36
C VAL A 11 -9.83 -7.91 -10.11
N SER A 12 -9.91 -8.08 -11.44
CA SER A 12 -8.77 -8.22 -12.34
C SER A 12 -8.41 -6.89 -12.99
N TYR A 13 -7.15 -6.47 -12.88
CA TYR A 13 -6.61 -5.24 -13.45
C TYR A 13 -5.54 -5.58 -14.48
N THR A 14 -5.67 -5.03 -15.69
CA THR A 14 -4.65 -5.18 -16.75
C THR A 14 -3.67 -4.03 -16.66
N CYS A 15 -2.37 -4.32 -16.63
CA CYS A 15 -1.28 -3.33 -16.58
C CYS A 15 -0.67 -3.18 -17.98
N LEU A 16 -0.61 -1.94 -18.45
CA LEU A 16 -0.05 -1.56 -19.74
C LEU A 16 1.41 -1.09 -19.60
N THR A 17 1.77 -0.58 -18.41
CA THR A 17 3.13 -0.18 -18.07
C THR A 17 3.68 -0.97 -16.87
N ASP A 18 4.99 -0.87 -16.68
CA ASP A 18 5.69 -1.48 -15.54
C ASP A 18 5.38 -0.72 -14.25
N GLU A 19 5.24 0.61 -14.33
CA GLU A 19 4.80 1.48 -13.21
C GLU A 19 3.42 1.07 -12.70
N GLU A 20 2.43 0.93 -13.59
CA GLU A 20 1.08 0.48 -13.22
C GLU A 20 1.09 -0.89 -12.53
N TYR A 21 2.00 -1.78 -12.96
CA TYR A 21 2.13 -3.10 -12.34
C TYR A 21 2.71 -3.01 -10.93
N GLU A 22 3.74 -2.20 -10.71
CA GLU A 22 4.36 -1.99 -9.40
C GLU A 22 3.40 -1.32 -8.40
N ASP A 23 2.64 -0.32 -8.86
CA ASP A 23 1.60 0.33 -8.07
C ASP A 23 0.52 -0.67 -7.64
N LEU A 24 0.01 -1.47 -8.58
CA LEU A 24 -1.03 -2.47 -8.28
C LEU A 24 -0.51 -3.60 -7.38
N GLN A 25 0.76 -3.99 -7.49
CA GLN A 25 1.38 -4.93 -6.53
C GLN A 25 1.43 -4.35 -5.11
N THR A 26 1.76 -3.05 -4.99
CA THR A 26 1.76 -2.35 -3.70
C THR A 26 0.36 -2.34 -3.10
N VAL A 27 -0.66 -1.97 -3.89
CA VAL A 27 -2.07 -1.99 -3.44
C VAL A 27 -2.50 -3.39 -3.01
N ALA A 28 -2.18 -4.42 -3.80
CA ALA A 28 -2.50 -5.81 -3.45
C ALA A 28 -1.90 -6.21 -2.09
N ALA A 29 -0.63 -5.86 -1.85
CA ALA A 29 0.03 -6.14 -0.57
C ALA A 29 -0.62 -5.40 0.61
N TYR A 30 -1.07 -4.15 0.41
CA TYR A 30 -1.80 -3.40 1.45
C TYR A 30 -3.18 -4.01 1.75
N GLU A 31 -3.93 -4.40 0.72
CA GLU A 31 -5.25 -5.02 0.88
C GLU A 31 -5.16 -6.39 1.55
N GLU A 32 -4.13 -7.19 1.26
CA GLU A 32 -3.87 -8.43 2.00
C GLU A 32 -3.49 -8.17 3.46
N ARG A 33 -2.66 -7.15 3.74
CA ARG A 33 -2.32 -6.76 5.11
C ARG A 33 -3.54 -6.32 5.92
N LYS A 34 -4.46 -5.57 5.31
CA LYS A 34 -5.73 -5.17 5.94
C LYS A 34 -6.59 -6.34 6.40
N LYS A 35 -6.49 -7.51 5.75
CA LYS A 35 -7.23 -8.72 6.15
C LYS A 35 -6.67 -9.33 7.44
N SER A 36 -5.45 -8.98 7.85
CA SER A 36 -4.89 -9.41 9.13
C SER A 36 -5.59 -8.74 10.31
N LYS A 37 -5.90 -9.53 11.35
CA LYS A 37 -6.45 -9.00 12.61
C LYS A 37 -5.50 -8.07 13.35
N ASP A 38 -4.20 -8.14 13.04
CA ASP A 38 -3.15 -7.32 13.64
C ASP A 38 -2.90 -6.02 12.86
N PHE A 39 -3.64 -5.77 11.78
CA PHE A 39 -3.51 -4.55 11.00
C PHE A 39 -4.06 -3.35 11.79
N LYS A 40 -3.14 -2.53 12.30
CA LYS A 40 -3.48 -1.26 12.93
C LYS A 40 -3.32 -0.14 11.93
N THR A 41 -4.42 0.54 11.63
CA THR A 41 -4.36 1.86 11.02
C THR A 41 -4.03 2.87 12.10
N ILE A 42 -3.12 3.78 11.81
CA ILE A 42 -2.90 5.00 12.61
C ILE A 42 -3.43 6.19 11.82
N SER A 43 -3.89 7.22 12.52
CA SER A 43 -4.23 8.49 11.92
C SER A 43 -3.00 9.19 11.35
N PHE A 44 -3.22 10.20 10.49
CA PHE A 44 -2.12 10.99 9.96
C PHE A 44 -1.38 11.75 11.06
N ASP A 45 -2.11 12.28 12.05
CA ASP A 45 -1.52 12.97 13.21
C ASP A 45 -0.66 12.03 14.07
N GLU A 46 -1.12 10.79 14.29
CA GLU A 46 -0.33 9.76 14.98
C GLU A 46 0.91 9.37 14.16
N PHE A 47 0.80 9.27 12.83
CA PHE A 47 1.94 9.03 11.96
C PHE A 47 2.99 10.14 12.07
N LEU A 48 2.56 11.41 12.04
CA LEU A 48 3.46 12.54 12.20
C LEU A 48 4.15 12.46 13.56
N LYS A 49 3.39 12.28 14.65
CA LYS A 49 3.94 12.17 16.01
C LYS A 49 4.96 11.03 16.14
N ASP A 50 4.66 9.84 15.62
CA ASP A 50 5.59 8.71 15.62
C ASP A 50 6.90 9.03 14.87
N ARG A 51 6.81 9.79 13.77
CA ARG A 51 7.97 10.25 13.01
C ARG A 51 8.76 11.32 13.74
N GLU A 52 8.08 12.26 14.40
CA GLU A 52 8.73 13.28 15.21
C GLU A 52 9.50 12.66 16.37
N GLU A 53 8.89 11.70 17.08
CA GLU A 53 9.54 11.00 18.19
C GLU A 53 10.69 10.11 17.73
N LYS A 54 10.53 9.38 16.62
CA LYS A 54 11.55 8.45 16.12
C LYS A 54 12.78 9.14 15.55
N TYR A 55 12.59 10.27 14.86
CA TYR A 55 13.67 10.96 14.15
C TYR A 55 14.08 12.29 14.79
N GLY A 56 13.34 12.78 15.78
CA GLY A 56 13.59 14.08 16.43
C GLY A 56 13.33 15.28 15.51
N VAL A 57 12.48 15.13 14.50
CA VAL A 57 12.19 16.15 13.47
C VAL A 57 10.77 16.65 13.66
N LYS A 58 10.52 17.96 13.63
CA LYS A 58 9.14 18.50 13.62
C LYS A 58 8.59 18.64 12.22
N PHE A 59 7.33 18.26 12.01
CA PHE A 59 6.62 18.37 10.72
C PHE A 59 5.54 19.45 10.74
#